data_AF-A0A8D0QH04-F1
#
_entry.id   AF-A0A8D0QH04-F1
#
_cell.length_a   1.000
_cell.length_b   1.000
_cell.length_c   1.000
_cell.angle_alpha   90.00
_cell.angle_beta   90.00
_cell.angle_gamma   90.00
#
_symmetry.space_group_name_H-M   'P 1'
#
loop_
_entity.id
_entity.type
_entity.pdbx_description
1 polymer ?
#
loop_
_entity_poly.entity_id
_entity_poly.type
_entity_poly.pdbx_seq_one_letter_code
_entity_poly.pdbx_strand_id
1 'polypeptide(L)'
;MAFRKKKSISGDNWHKLCKTGDKRKSYQEKRKYELGCPAANTKVDPCRIHTVHGQGGNKKYRALRLDVGNFSWGSECCTRKTRIIDVVYNASNNELLHTKTLHDGNSCTVLIDSTPYLQWYESHYALPLGHKKEAKLTPEEEEILNKKRSKETQKKYDERKKTARISSLLEEQPGQCGREDGYVLEGKELEFYLREIEARKDKGILPPVLAHVIKVFTVLKKKKEVPEPATHPYPLDHTLQAF
;
A
#
# COMPACT_ATOMS: atom_id res chain seq x y z
N MET A 1 -30.70 12.99 36.96
CA MET A 1 -31.32 13.07 35.61
C MET A 1 -30.83 11.91 34.76
N ALA A 2 -31.64 10.85 34.60
CA ALA A 2 -31.30 9.76 33.70
C ALA A 2 -31.45 10.24 32.25
N PHE A 3 -30.33 10.60 31.61
CA PHE A 3 -30.30 10.85 30.17
C PHE A 3 -30.87 9.61 29.46
N ARG A 4 -32.09 9.73 28.96
CA ARG A 4 -32.74 8.74 28.09
C ARG A 4 -31.86 8.65 26.83
N LYS A 5 -30.91 7.70 26.83
CA LYS A 5 -29.96 7.52 25.73
C LYS A 5 -30.74 7.31 24.44
N LYS A 6 -30.67 8.31 23.56
CA LYS A 6 -31.23 8.28 22.20
C LYS A 6 -30.74 7.01 21.51
N LYS A 7 -31.67 6.15 21.08
CA LYS A 7 -31.42 4.84 20.45
C LYS A 7 -30.46 5.01 19.27
N SER A 8 -29.24 4.50 19.41
CA SER A 8 -28.16 4.56 18.41
C SER A 8 -28.20 3.38 17.43
N ILE A 9 -27.27 3.38 16.47
CA ILE A 9 -26.93 2.23 15.62
C ILE A 9 -26.69 1.00 16.53
N SER A 10 -27.26 -0.15 16.17
CA SER A 10 -27.11 -1.41 16.90
C SER A 10 -26.55 -2.50 15.98
N GLY A 11 -25.65 -3.32 16.51
CA GLY A 11 -25.11 -4.51 15.88
C GLY A 11 -25.87 -5.79 16.23
N ASP A 12 -27.15 -5.67 16.62
CA ASP A 12 -27.99 -6.82 16.94
C ASP A 12 -28.43 -7.58 15.68
N ASN A 13 -28.88 -8.82 15.83
CA ASN A 13 -29.41 -9.62 14.71
C ASN A 13 -30.93 -9.85 14.84
N TRP A 14 -31.59 -9.26 15.84
CA TRP A 14 -33.01 -9.46 16.13
C TRP A 14 -33.91 -8.66 15.20
N HIS A 15 -33.43 -7.54 14.67
CA HIS A 15 -34.11 -6.79 13.63
C HIS A 15 -34.10 -7.50 12.25
N LYS A 16 -33.25 -8.53 12.07
CA LYS A 16 -33.14 -9.30 10.81
C LYS A 16 -34.17 -10.43 10.79
N LEU A 17 -34.57 -10.84 9.58
CA LEU A 17 -35.47 -11.97 9.37
C LEU A 17 -34.83 -13.31 9.75
N CYS A 18 -35.68 -14.31 10.01
CA CYS A 18 -35.25 -15.70 10.11
C CYS A 18 -34.78 -16.24 8.76
N LYS A 19 -34.07 -17.38 8.76
CA LYS A 19 -33.70 -18.08 7.52
C LYS A 19 -34.92 -18.51 6.69
N THR A 20 -36.04 -18.78 7.34
CA THR A 20 -37.34 -19.07 6.71
C THR A 20 -38.00 -17.85 6.07
N GLY A 21 -37.49 -16.63 6.34
CA GLY A 21 -38.10 -15.37 5.91
C GLY A 21 -39.06 -14.76 6.94
N ASP A 22 -39.37 -15.49 8.03
CA ASP A 22 -40.31 -15.00 9.04
C ASP A 22 -39.76 -13.82 9.84
N LYS A 23 -40.66 -12.87 10.15
CA LYS A 23 -40.35 -11.71 10.98
C LYS A 23 -40.20 -12.13 12.44
N ARG A 24 -39.07 -11.76 13.04
CA ARG A 24 -38.83 -11.95 14.48
C ARG A 24 -39.55 -10.90 15.31
N LYS A 25 -40.15 -11.32 16.42
CA LYS A 25 -40.71 -10.41 17.42
C LYS A 25 -39.59 -9.90 18.33
N SER A 26 -39.55 -8.58 18.57
CA SER A 26 -38.63 -7.99 19.54
C SER A 26 -39.07 -8.36 20.96
N TYR A 27 -38.22 -9.10 21.69
CA TYR A 27 -38.50 -9.48 23.09
C TYR A 27 -37.84 -8.56 24.12
N GLN A 28 -36.83 -7.79 23.72
CA GLN A 28 -36.11 -6.85 24.59
C GLN A 28 -35.74 -5.57 23.86
N GLU A 29 -35.38 -4.54 24.63
CA GLU A 29 -34.83 -3.29 24.10
C GLU A 29 -33.34 -3.41 23.75
N LYS A 30 -32.84 -2.44 22.97
CA LYS A 30 -31.43 -2.34 22.58
C LYS A 30 -30.51 -2.30 23.79
N ARG A 31 -29.46 -3.12 23.78
CA ARG A 31 -28.48 -3.20 24.88
C ARG A 31 -27.21 -2.42 24.58
N LYS A 32 -26.55 -1.91 25.63
CA LYS A 32 -25.30 -1.12 25.50
C LYS A 32 -24.16 -1.90 24.86
N TYR A 33 -24.10 -3.22 25.07
CA TYR A 33 -23.06 -4.07 24.50
C TYR A 33 -23.28 -4.38 23.01
N GLU A 34 -24.48 -4.10 22.47
CA GLU A 34 -24.81 -4.24 21.04
C GLU A 34 -24.67 -2.90 20.29
N LEU A 35 -24.04 -1.90 20.90
CA LEU A 35 -23.95 -0.56 20.34
C LEU A 35 -22.96 -0.53 19.17
N GLY A 36 -23.43 -0.03 18.02
CA GLY A 36 -22.59 0.32 16.88
C GLY A 36 -22.09 1.76 16.98
N CYS A 37 -20.91 2.01 16.41
CA CYS A 37 -20.36 3.36 16.24
C CYS A 37 -20.49 3.80 14.78
N PRO A 38 -20.68 5.10 14.49
CA PRO A 38 -20.68 5.59 13.11
C PRO A 38 -19.33 5.30 12.43
N ALA A 39 -19.26 5.22 11.11
CA ALA A 39 -17.98 5.03 10.41
C ALA A 39 -17.01 6.21 10.64
N ALA A 40 -15.71 5.99 10.44
CA ALA A 40 -14.68 7.02 10.59
C ALA A 40 -14.53 7.88 9.32
N ASN A 41 -14.60 7.25 8.13
CA ASN A 41 -14.43 7.88 6.82
C ASN A 41 -13.16 8.76 6.75
N THR A 42 -12.03 8.18 7.15
CA THR A 42 -10.72 8.84 7.20
C THR A 42 -10.36 9.48 5.86
N LYS A 43 -9.78 10.67 5.87
CA LYS A 43 -9.39 11.43 4.68
C LYS A 43 -7.89 11.66 4.60
N VAL A 44 -7.38 11.84 3.39
CA VAL A 44 -5.99 12.26 3.17
C VAL A 44 -5.88 13.74 3.51
N ASP A 45 -5.35 14.04 4.69
CA ASP A 45 -5.26 15.40 5.25
C ASP A 45 -4.34 15.38 6.49
N PRO A 46 -3.89 16.54 7.00
CA PRO A 46 -3.07 16.60 8.22
C PRO A 46 -3.67 15.80 9.38
N CYS A 47 -2.82 14.98 10.00
CA CYS A 47 -3.21 13.99 10.98
C CYS A 47 -4.16 14.52 12.08
N ARG A 48 -5.33 13.87 12.20
CA ARG A 48 -6.31 14.13 13.25
C ARG A 48 -6.91 12.82 13.74
N ILE A 49 -6.62 12.47 15.00
CA ILE A 49 -7.06 11.23 15.64
C ILE A 49 -7.90 11.55 16.87
N HIS A 50 -9.06 10.91 17.00
CA HIS A 50 -9.93 10.99 18.16
C HIS A 50 -9.88 9.71 18.98
N THR A 51 -9.72 9.82 20.29
CA THR A 51 -9.75 8.67 21.19
C THR A 51 -11.20 8.38 21.60
N VAL A 52 -11.64 7.14 21.40
CA VAL A 52 -12.97 6.65 21.76
C VAL A 52 -12.83 5.59 22.86
N HIS A 53 -13.63 5.71 23.92
CA HIS A 53 -13.66 4.70 24.98
C HIS A 53 -14.48 3.49 24.54
N GLY A 54 -13.86 2.32 24.57
CA GLY A 54 -14.46 1.02 24.29
C GLY A 54 -14.98 0.32 25.55
N GLN A 55 -15.45 -0.91 25.36
CA GLN A 55 -15.86 -1.78 26.46
C GLN A 55 -14.65 -2.17 27.32
N GLY A 56 -14.87 -2.32 28.63
CA GLY A 56 -13.80 -2.73 29.56
C GLY A 56 -12.73 -1.68 29.84
N GLY A 57 -12.96 -0.41 29.49
CA GLY A 57 -11.98 0.67 29.73
C GLY A 57 -10.90 0.81 28.65
N ASN A 58 -10.95 -0.03 27.60
CA ASN A 58 -10.04 0.04 26.46
C ASN A 58 -10.21 1.34 25.68
N LYS A 59 -9.13 1.85 25.08
CA LYS A 59 -9.15 3.02 24.20
C LYS A 59 -9.02 2.57 22.75
N LYS A 60 -9.87 3.10 21.87
CA LYS A 60 -9.78 2.94 20.41
C LYS A 60 -9.40 4.27 19.79
N TYR A 61 -8.47 4.26 18.84
CA TYR A 61 -8.04 5.46 18.13
C TYR A 61 -8.77 5.52 16.78
N ARG A 62 -9.61 6.52 16.62
CA ARG A 62 -10.34 6.79 15.38
C ARG A 62 -9.62 7.87 14.61
N ALA A 63 -8.90 7.48 13.57
CA ALA A 63 -8.37 8.43 12.61
C ALA A 63 -9.54 9.10 11.85
N LEU A 64 -9.50 10.41 11.72
CA LEU A 64 -10.40 11.17 10.84
C LEU A 64 -9.63 11.69 9.62
N ARG A 65 -8.34 11.98 9.81
CA ARG A 65 -7.43 12.47 8.78
C ARG A 65 -6.06 11.87 9.00
N LEU A 66 -5.41 11.40 7.94
CA LEU A 66 -4.04 10.90 7.93
C LEU A 66 -3.36 11.34 6.63
N ASP A 67 -2.12 11.80 6.73
CA ASP A 67 -1.30 12.25 5.60
C ASP A 67 -0.02 11.43 5.44
N VAL A 68 0.29 10.58 6.42
CA VAL A 68 1.52 9.81 6.49
C VAL A 68 1.23 8.42 7.05
N GLY A 69 1.86 7.41 6.45
CA GLY A 69 1.76 6.01 6.84
C GLY A 69 3.13 5.34 6.94
N ASN A 70 3.20 4.19 7.59
CA ASN A 70 4.41 3.37 7.58
C ASN A 70 4.25 2.24 6.56
N PHE A 71 5.01 2.30 5.48
CA PHE A 71 4.87 1.35 4.38
C PHE A 71 6.11 0.43 4.30
N SER A 72 5.89 -0.85 4.03
CA SER A 72 6.95 -1.83 3.82
C SER A 72 7.21 -2.08 2.34
N TRP A 73 8.47 -2.16 1.97
CA TRP A 73 8.94 -2.62 0.67
C TRP A 73 9.39 -4.07 0.84
N GLY A 74 8.56 -5.00 0.35
CA GLY A 74 8.71 -6.44 0.56
C GLY A 74 10.02 -7.00 0.01
N SER A 75 10.35 -6.71 -1.24
CA SER A 75 11.57 -7.24 -1.89
C SER A 75 12.87 -6.91 -1.16
N GLU A 76 12.93 -5.72 -0.54
CA GLU A 76 14.13 -5.19 0.13
C GLU A 76 14.04 -5.28 1.66
N CYS A 77 12.94 -5.83 2.20
CA CYS A 77 12.64 -5.90 3.64
C CYS A 77 12.89 -4.55 4.36
N CYS A 78 12.48 -3.45 3.73
CA CYS A 78 12.70 -2.11 4.27
C CYS A 78 11.36 -1.39 4.51
N THR A 79 11.22 -0.78 5.67
CA THR A 79 9.99 -0.07 6.05
C THR A 79 10.29 1.39 6.30
N ARG A 80 9.49 2.28 5.71
CA ARG A 80 9.70 3.72 5.80
C ARG A 80 8.38 4.44 6.01
N LYS A 81 8.46 5.51 6.81
CA LYS A 81 7.37 6.46 6.98
C LYS A 81 7.32 7.37 5.75
N THR A 82 6.24 7.31 5.01
CA THR A 82 6.09 8.03 3.73
C THR A 82 4.74 8.72 3.65
N ARG A 83 4.68 9.81 2.88
CA ARG A 83 3.45 10.60 2.72
C ARG A 83 2.49 9.92 1.78
N ILE A 84 1.21 9.95 2.13
CA ILE A 84 0.12 9.46 1.29
C ILE A 84 -0.31 10.63 0.40
N ILE A 85 -0.30 10.40 -0.91
CA ILE A 85 -0.59 11.43 -1.91
C ILE A 85 -2.07 11.37 -2.30
N ASP A 86 -2.52 10.19 -2.73
CA ASP A 86 -3.90 10.03 -3.21
C ASP A 86 -4.39 8.59 -3.10
N VAL A 87 -5.71 8.41 -3.18
CA VAL A 87 -6.36 7.10 -3.28
C VAL A 87 -6.68 6.84 -4.75
N VAL A 88 -6.21 5.72 -5.29
CA VAL A 88 -6.32 5.43 -6.74
C VAL A 88 -7.33 4.34 -7.04
N TYR A 89 -7.39 3.32 -6.20
CA TYR A 89 -8.25 2.18 -6.43
C TYR A 89 -8.90 1.73 -5.13
N ASN A 90 -10.18 1.34 -5.24
CA ASN A 90 -10.94 0.74 -4.17
C ASN A 90 -11.77 -0.41 -4.75
N ALA A 91 -11.61 -1.60 -4.18
CA ALA A 91 -12.33 -2.78 -4.64
C ALA A 91 -13.83 -2.75 -4.27
N SER A 92 -14.18 -2.17 -3.12
CA SER A 92 -15.52 -2.28 -2.53
C SER A 92 -16.49 -1.20 -3.02
N ASN A 93 -16.03 0.05 -3.12
CA ASN A 93 -16.87 1.16 -3.58
C ASN A 93 -16.04 2.24 -4.31
N ASN A 94 -16.48 2.64 -5.51
CA ASN A 94 -15.84 3.66 -6.32
C ASN A 94 -16.06 5.09 -5.78
N GLU A 95 -17.14 5.36 -5.05
CA GLU A 95 -17.39 6.69 -4.46
C GLU A 95 -16.30 7.10 -3.45
N LEU A 96 -15.65 6.10 -2.85
CA LEU A 96 -14.54 6.28 -1.91
C LEU A 96 -13.29 6.84 -2.61
N LEU A 97 -13.16 6.65 -3.93
CA LEU A 97 -12.10 7.25 -4.74
C LEU A 97 -12.30 8.75 -4.91
N HIS A 98 -13.51 9.15 -5.29
CA HIS A 98 -13.84 10.56 -5.53
C HIS A 98 -13.68 11.40 -4.26
N THR A 99 -14.06 10.82 -3.14
CA THR A 99 -13.98 11.52 -1.86
C THR A 99 -12.62 11.36 -1.17
N LYS A 100 -11.68 10.60 -1.74
CA LYS A 100 -10.35 10.31 -1.17
C LYS A 100 -10.43 9.78 0.26
N THR A 101 -11.38 8.87 0.51
CA THR A 101 -11.46 8.17 1.80
C THR A 101 -10.43 7.05 1.86
N LEU A 102 -9.67 7.05 2.94
CA LEU A 102 -8.84 5.94 3.34
C LEU A 102 -9.74 4.99 4.14
N HIS A 103 -9.87 3.77 3.65
CA HIS A 103 -10.71 2.74 4.26
C HIS A 103 -9.83 1.65 4.83
N ASP A 104 -10.19 1.17 6.01
CA ASP A 104 -9.47 0.10 6.69
C ASP A 104 -9.60 -1.21 5.87
N GLY A 105 -8.47 -1.79 5.45
CA GLY A 105 -8.38 -3.14 4.85
C GLY A 105 -7.78 -3.20 3.44
N ASN A 106 -7.64 -4.43 2.93
CA ASN A 106 -6.98 -4.78 1.64
C ASN A 106 -7.68 -4.23 0.37
N SER A 107 -8.71 -3.41 0.55
CA SER A 107 -9.53 -2.92 -0.57
C SER A 107 -8.98 -1.63 -1.19
N CYS A 108 -8.14 -0.87 -0.47
CA CYS A 108 -7.71 0.47 -0.85
C CYS A 108 -6.26 0.47 -1.36
N THR A 109 -6.05 0.92 -2.60
CA THR A 109 -4.73 1.16 -3.17
C THR A 109 -4.44 2.66 -3.22
N VAL A 110 -3.31 3.05 -2.65
CA VAL A 110 -2.89 4.45 -2.49
C VAL A 110 -1.61 4.75 -3.28
N LEU A 111 -1.48 6.00 -3.71
CA LEU A 111 -0.21 6.56 -4.18
C LEU A 111 0.57 7.11 -3.00
N ILE A 112 1.82 6.73 -2.93
CA ILE A 112 2.73 7.03 -1.84
C ILE A 112 3.96 7.75 -2.42
N ASP A 113 4.55 8.65 -1.63
CA ASP A 113 5.82 9.28 -1.97
C ASP A 113 6.98 8.26 -1.98
N SER A 114 7.79 8.28 -3.05
CA SER A 114 8.92 7.38 -3.24
C SER A 114 10.23 7.89 -2.65
N THR A 115 10.32 9.19 -2.28
CA THR A 115 11.58 9.80 -1.81
C THR A 115 12.26 9.03 -0.66
N PRO A 116 11.56 8.49 0.35
CA PRO A 116 12.22 7.82 1.47
C PRO A 116 12.84 6.47 1.07
N TYR A 117 12.30 5.81 0.05
CA TYR A 117 12.84 4.57 -0.48
C TYR A 117 13.99 4.81 -1.46
N LEU A 118 13.91 5.87 -2.28
CA LEU A 118 15.00 6.27 -3.17
C LEU A 118 16.25 6.60 -2.36
N GLN A 119 16.12 7.47 -1.35
CA GLN A 119 17.23 7.84 -0.47
C GLN A 119 17.84 6.62 0.23
N TRP A 120 16.99 5.67 0.67
CA TRP A 120 17.47 4.44 1.28
C TRP A 120 18.24 3.57 0.28
N TYR A 121 17.70 3.38 -0.92
CA TYR A 121 18.30 2.53 -1.94
C TYR A 121 19.66 3.08 -2.40
N GLU A 122 19.75 4.39 -2.63
CA GLU A 122 21.01 5.07 -2.97
C GLU A 122 22.06 4.90 -1.88
N SER A 123 21.66 5.02 -0.62
CA SER A 123 22.56 4.77 0.51
C SER A 123 22.90 3.29 0.67
N HIS A 124 22.00 2.36 0.34
CA HIS A 124 22.17 0.93 0.59
C HIS A 124 22.99 0.22 -0.48
N TYR A 125 22.78 0.60 -1.74
CA TYR A 125 23.42 0.01 -2.92
C TYR A 125 24.49 0.90 -3.54
N ALA A 126 24.60 2.18 -3.15
CA ALA A 126 25.51 3.15 -3.77
C ALA A 126 25.34 3.21 -5.29
N LEU A 127 24.08 3.22 -5.73
CA LEU A 127 23.67 3.33 -7.13
C LEU A 127 22.69 4.51 -7.24
N PRO A 128 22.90 5.46 -8.16
CA PRO A 128 21.95 6.54 -8.38
C PRO A 128 20.66 5.97 -8.98
N LEU A 129 19.51 6.28 -8.37
CA LEU A 129 18.19 5.80 -8.83
C LEU A 129 17.26 7.00 -9.06
N GLY A 130 16.52 6.97 -10.17
CA GLY A 130 15.47 7.97 -10.41
C GLY A 130 15.89 9.24 -11.17
N HIS A 131 17.19 9.44 -11.44
CA HIS A 131 17.62 10.51 -12.34
C HIS A 131 17.25 10.22 -13.79
N LYS A 132 16.78 11.26 -14.52
CA LYS A 132 16.66 11.20 -15.98
C LYS A 132 18.06 11.02 -16.57
N LYS A 133 18.19 10.19 -17.61
CA LYS A 133 19.48 9.75 -18.20
C LYS A 133 20.47 10.88 -18.58
N GLU A 134 20.03 12.13 -18.63
CA GLU A 134 20.83 13.31 -19.01
C GLU A 134 20.91 14.39 -17.92
N ALA A 135 20.25 14.19 -16.77
CA ALA A 135 20.32 15.12 -15.65
C ALA A 135 21.54 14.81 -14.79
N LYS A 136 22.46 15.79 -14.67
CA LYS A 136 23.60 15.70 -13.75
C LYS A 136 23.11 15.65 -12.31
N LEU A 137 23.72 14.79 -11.49
CA LEU A 137 23.45 14.74 -10.05
C LEU A 137 23.90 16.05 -9.40
N THR A 138 23.28 16.40 -8.27
CA THR A 138 23.78 17.54 -7.48
C THR A 138 25.15 17.20 -6.90
N PRO A 139 26.05 18.19 -6.72
CA PRO A 139 27.42 17.92 -6.25
C PRO A 139 27.45 17.20 -4.88
N GLU A 140 26.46 17.47 -4.01
CA GLU A 140 26.33 16.83 -2.70
C GLU A 140 25.97 15.33 -2.81
N GLU A 141 25.10 14.95 -3.76
CA GLU A 141 24.70 13.56 -3.99
C GLU A 141 25.84 12.74 -4.64
N GLU A 142 26.61 13.36 -5.55
CA GLU A 142 27.78 12.73 -6.17
C GLU A 142 28.88 12.44 -5.15
N GLU A 143 29.11 13.34 -4.19
CA GLU A 143 30.09 13.14 -3.11
C GLU A 143 29.69 11.99 -2.17
N ILE A 144 28.40 11.84 -1.86
CA ILE A 144 27.90 10.77 -0.99
C ILE A 144 28.02 9.40 -1.69
N LEU A 145 27.71 9.34 -3.00
CA LEU A 145 27.78 8.10 -3.78
C LEU A 145 29.24 7.66 -4.02
N ASN A 146 30.10 8.59 -4.43
CA ASN A 146 31.50 8.33 -4.83
C ASN A 146 32.52 8.50 -3.70
N LYS A 147 32.07 8.66 -2.45
CA LYS A 147 32.97 8.74 -1.30
C LYS A 147 33.96 7.56 -1.32
N LYS A 148 35.26 7.85 -1.17
CA LYS A 148 36.27 6.81 -0.99
C LYS A 148 35.97 6.04 0.29
N ARG A 149 35.63 4.75 0.16
CA ARG A 149 35.34 3.85 1.29
C ARG A 149 36.49 2.88 1.52
N SER A 150 36.53 2.26 2.70
CA SER A 150 37.53 1.23 3.00
C SER A 150 37.31 0.00 2.11
N LYS A 151 38.37 -0.80 1.89
CA LYS A 151 38.33 -2.00 1.03
C LYS A 151 37.24 -3.00 1.45
N GLU A 152 37.01 -3.14 2.76
CA GLU A 152 35.96 -4.03 3.30
C GLU A 152 34.55 -3.49 3.03
N THR A 153 34.37 -2.17 3.12
CA THR A 153 33.07 -1.55 2.88
C THR A 153 32.74 -1.61 1.38
N GLN A 154 33.74 -1.44 0.52
CA GLN A 154 33.58 -1.56 -0.92
C GLN A 154 33.12 -2.97 -1.34
N LYS A 155 33.76 -4.02 -0.79
CA LYS A 155 33.34 -5.41 -1.02
C LYS A 155 31.87 -5.67 -0.66
N LYS A 156 31.39 -5.12 0.46
CA LYS A 156 29.98 -5.23 0.88
C LYS A 156 29.02 -4.56 -0.11
N TYR A 157 29.37 -3.40 -0.65
CA TYR A 157 28.55 -2.74 -1.68
C TYR A 157 28.58 -3.50 -3.00
N ASP A 158 29.73 -4.02 -3.41
CA ASP A 158 29.87 -4.78 -4.64
C ASP A 158 29.09 -6.11 -4.58
N GLU A 159 28.98 -6.73 -3.39
CA GLU A 159 28.11 -7.88 -3.14
C GLU A 159 26.62 -7.51 -3.25
N ARG A 160 26.20 -6.42 -2.58
CA ARG A 160 24.80 -5.94 -2.63
C ARG A 160 24.38 -5.52 -4.04
N LYS A 161 25.26 -4.92 -4.83
CA LYS A 161 24.96 -4.55 -6.22
C LYS A 161 24.56 -5.75 -7.08
N LYS A 162 24.93 -6.97 -6.72
CA LYS A 162 24.52 -8.20 -7.42
C LYS A 162 23.06 -8.57 -7.15
N THR A 163 22.54 -8.25 -5.98
CA THR A 163 21.15 -8.55 -5.55
C THR A 163 20.18 -7.40 -5.80
N ALA A 164 20.64 -6.27 -6.36
CA ALA A 164 19.86 -5.08 -6.68
C ALA A 164 18.66 -5.28 -7.65
N ARG A 165 18.33 -6.52 -8.02
CA ARG A 165 17.16 -6.86 -8.83
C ARG A 165 15.94 -6.96 -7.92
N ILE A 166 15.02 -6.02 -8.10
CA ILE A 166 13.73 -5.96 -7.42
C ILE A 166 12.94 -7.23 -7.79
N SER A 167 12.83 -8.17 -6.86
CA SER A 167 12.08 -9.42 -7.04
C SER A 167 10.82 -9.41 -6.18
N SER A 168 9.73 -9.90 -6.77
CA SER A 168 8.38 -9.83 -6.24
C SER A 168 8.06 -11.05 -5.37
N LEU A 169 7.71 -10.87 -4.09
CA LEU A 169 6.88 -11.82 -3.33
C LEU A 169 6.44 -11.30 -1.92
N LEU A 170 5.11 -11.22 -1.75
CA LEU A 170 4.21 -11.67 -0.65
C LEU A 170 3.86 -10.81 0.62
N GLU A 171 2.61 -11.07 1.06
CA GLU A 171 1.61 -10.55 2.06
C GLU A 171 2.11 -10.19 3.50
N GLU A 172 1.45 -9.45 4.43
CA GLU A 172 0.06 -9.42 4.94
C GLU A 172 -0.34 -8.10 5.71
N GLN A 173 -1.65 -7.78 5.68
CA GLN A 173 -2.62 -7.22 6.68
C GLN A 173 -2.28 -6.06 7.66
N PRO A 174 -3.06 -4.95 7.63
CA PRO A 174 -3.32 -4.10 8.79
C PRO A 174 -4.82 -4.00 9.20
N GLY A 175 -5.07 -4.08 10.52
CA GLY A 175 -6.38 -3.96 11.19
C GLY A 175 -6.63 -2.62 11.88
N GLN A 176 -7.72 -2.52 12.66
CA GLN A 176 -8.23 -1.30 13.32
C GLN A 176 -7.25 -0.66 14.33
N CYS A 177 -6.25 0.10 13.89
CA CYS A 177 -5.25 0.72 14.76
C CYS A 177 -5.16 2.25 14.66
N GLY A 178 -5.99 2.91 13.84
CA GLY A 178 -5.92 4.37 13.65
C GLY A 178 -4.59 4.81 13.02
N ARG A 179 -3.94 3.89 12.31
CA ARG A 179 -2.74 4.07 11.49
C ARG A 179 -3.07 3.57 10.10
N GLU A 180 -2.43 4.17 9.11
CA GLU A 180 -2.44 3.67 7.75
C GLU A 180 -1.06 3.12 7.46
N ASP A 181 -0.88 1.86 7.82
CA ASP A 181 0.31 1.10 7.50
C ASP A 181 -0.01 0.19 6.30
N GLY A 182 0.98 -0.17 5.49
CA GLY A 182 0.75 -0.98 4.30
C GLY A 182 2.04 -1.44 3.65
N TYR A 183 1.95 -1.95 2.43
CA TYR A 183 3.12 -2.41 1.66
C TYR A 183 3.09 -1.88 0.22
N VAL A 184 4.25 -1.87 -0.42
CA VAL A 184 4.42 -1.48 -1.83
C VAL A 184 4.03 -2.65 -2.73
N LEU A 185 3.15 -2.41 -3.70
CA LEU A 185 2.69 -3.43 -4.66
C LEU A 185 3.79 -3.81 -5.66
N GLU A 186 4.03 -5.11 -5.86
CA GLU A 186 5.07 -5.64 -6.75
C GLU A 186 4.60 -6.81 -7.61
N GLY A 187 5.33 -7.11 -8.69
CA GLY A 187 5.10 -8.28 -9.56
C GLY A 187 3.67 -8.41 -10.12
N LYS A 188 3.11 -9.62 -10.02
CA LYS A 188 1.77 -9.96 -10.55
C LYS A 188 0.65 -9.15 -9.90
N GLU A 189 0.77 -8.79 -8.62
CA GLU A 189 -0.21 -7.94 -7.94
C GLU A 189 -0.22 -6.54 -8.54
N LEU A 190 0.96 -5.96 -8.74
CA LEU A 190 1.08 -4.65 -9.39
C LEU A 190 0.49 -4.68 -10.80
N GLU A 191 0.76 -5.73 -11.58
CA GLU A 191 0.19 -5.90 -12.92
C GLU A 191 -1.33 -5.99 -12.90
N PHE A 192 -1.90 -6.73 -11.95
CA PHE A 192 -3.34 -6.83 -11.76
C PHE A 192 -3.97 -5.46 -11.49
N TYR A 193 -3.46 -4.72 -10.51
CA TYR A 193 -4.00 -3.40 -10.16
C TYR A 193 -3.79 -2.38 -11.28
N LEU A 194 -2.65 -2.39 -11.97
CA LEU A 194 -2.43 -1.52 -13.12
C LEU A 194 -3.45 -1.77 -14.23
N ARG A 195 -3.71 -3.04 -14.57
CA ARG A 195 -4.72 -3.43 -15.57
C ARG A 195 -6.12 -2.96 -15.16
N GLU A 196 -6.48 -3.15 -13.90
CA GLU A 196 -7.80 -2.78 -13.40
C GLU A 196 -8.00 -1.25 -13.35
N ILE A 197 -6.95 -0.50 -12.98
CA ILE A 197 -6.96 0.97 -13.02
C ILE A 197 -7.10 1.47 -14.46
N GLU A 198 -6.38 0.89 -15.41
CA GLU A 198 -6.52 1.22 -16.84
C GLU A 198 -7.94 0.92 -17.36
N ALA A 199 -8.49 -0.25 -17.04
CA ALA A 199 -9.86 -0.61 -17.42
C ALA A 199 -10.93 0.33 -16.83
N ARG A 200 -10.73 0.82 -15.60
CA ARG A 200 -11.63 1.82 -14.97
C ARG A 200 -11.48 3.22 -15.56
N LYS A 201 -10.29 3.56 -16.05
CA LYS A 201 -10.04 4.82 -16.75
C LYS A 201 -10.78 4.87 -18.08
N ASP A 202 -10.76 3.79 -18.84
CA ASP A 202 -11.47 3.71 -20.13
C ASP A 202 -13.00 3.80 -19.96
N LYS A 203 -13.51 3.37 -18.80
CA LYS A 203 -14.91 3.51 -18.39
C LYS A 203 -15.28 4.91 -17.88
N GLY A 204 -14.33 5.85 -17.81
CA GLY A 204 -14.57 7.22 -17.33
C GLY A 204 -14.82 7.34 -15.82
N ILE A 205 -14.50 6.31 -15.04
CA ILE A 205 -14.74 6.28 -13.58
C ILE A 205 -13.62 7.03 -12.84
N LEU A 206 -12.42 7.12 -13.41
CA LEU A 206 -11.29 7.83 -12.82
C LEU A 206 -11.27 9.30 -13.24
N PRO A 207 -10.94 10.24 -12.31
CA PRO A 207 -10.81 11.65 -12.66
C PRO A 207 -9.67 11.87 -13.69
N PRO A 208 -9.85 12.80 -14.65
CA PRO A 208 -8.96 12.98 -15.81
C PRO A 208 -7.51 13.39 -15.45
N VAL A 209 -7.29 13.95 -14.25
CA VAL A 209 -5.98 14.41 -13.78
C VAL A 209 -5.05 13.24 -13.43
N LEU A 210 -5.61 12.16 -12.87
CA LEU A 210 -4.87 10.96 -12.47
C LEU A 210 -4.49 10.09 -13.69
N ALA A 211 -5.32 10.15 -14.73
CA ALA A 211 -5.08 9.52 -16.02
C ALA A 211 -3.79 9.99 -16.72
N HIS A 212 -3.33 11.21 -16.46
CA HIS A 212 -2.07 11.75 -17.00
C HIS A 212 -0.84 11.21 -16.25
N VAL A 213 -0.90 11.16 -14.91
CA VAL A 213 0.22 10.70 -14.06
C VAL A 213 0.53 9.22 -14.32
N ILE A 214 -0.49 8.37 -14.46
CA ILE A 214 -0.33 6.94 -14.76
C ILE A 214 0.28 6.73 -16.16
N LYS A 215 -0.12 7.52 -17.16
CA LYS A 215 0.47 7.48 -18.53
C LYS A 215 1.97 7.79 -18.51
N VAL A 216 2.40 8.73 -17.68
CA VAL A 216 3.83 9.08 -17.54
C VAL A 216 4.60 7.92 -16.89
N PHE A 217 4.03 7.26 -15.89
CA PHE A 217 4.67 6.14 -15.18
C PHE A 217 4.79 4.87 -16.05
N THR A 218 3.75 4.52 -16.83
CA THR A 218 3.78 3.35 -17.74
C THR A 218 4.69 3.56 -18.95
N VAL A 219 4.76 4.78 -19.50
CA VAL A 219 5.71 5.14 -20.57
C VAL A 219 7.16 5.06 -20.09
N LEU A 220 7.43 5.39 -18.81
CA LEU A 220 8.76 5.24 -18.21
C LEU A 220 9.14 3.78 -17.97
N LYS A 221 8.18 2.89 -17.66
CA LYS A 221 8.41 1.44 -17.52
C LYS A 221 8.76 0.80 -18.88
N LYS A 222 8.00 1.11 -19.94
CA LYS A 222 8.28 0.64 -21.32
C LYS A 222 9.63 1.11 -21.89
N LYS A 223 10.20 2.20 -21.38
CA LYS A 223 11.53 2.70 -21.79
C LYS A 223 12.70 2.13 -20.96
N LYS A 224 12.44 1.33 -19.92
CA LYS A 224 13.45 0.80 -18.98
C LYS A 224 13.63 -0.72 -19.04
N GLU A 225 12.82 -1.46 -19.80
CA GLU A 225 13.10 -2.86 -20.11
C GLU A 225 14.32 -2.94 -21.04
N VAL A 226 15.47 -3.27 -20.46
CA VAL A 226 16.63 -3.78 -21.21
C VAL A 226 16.27 -5.20 -21.64
N PRO A 227 16.39 -5.57 -22.93
CA PRO A 227 16.04 -6.91 -23.38
C PRO A 227 16.84 -7.95 -22.60
N GLU A 228 16.17 -8.96 -22.06
CA GLU A 228 16.82 -10.10 -21.41
C GLU A 228 17.78 -10.76 -22.43
N PRO A 229 19.04 -11.04 -22.07
CA PRO A 229 19.91 -11.82 -22.95
C PRO A 229 19.34 -13.24 -23.03
N ALA A 230 19.04 -13.68 -24.26
CA ALA A 230 18.54 -15.02 -24.54
C ALA A 230 19.41 -16.08 -23.85
N THR A 231 18.85 -16.79 -22.87
CA THR A 231 19.48 -17.97 -22.30
C THR A 231 19.52 -19.04 -23.38
N HIS A 232 20.72 -19.29 -23.93
CA HIS A 232 20.96 -20.44 -24.81
C HIS A 232 20.59 -21.74 -24.07
N PRO A 233 19.81 -22.64 -24.71
CA PRO A 233 19.55 -23.95 -24.14
C PRO A 233 20.79 -24.83 -24.37
N TYR A 234 21.57 -25.08 -23.32
CA TYR A 234 22.54 -26.18 -23.37
C TYR A 234 21.81 -27.49 -23.05
N PRO A 235 21.98 -28.55 -23.86
CA PRO A 235 21.34 -29.84 -23.64
C PRO A 235 22.01 -30.59 -22.47
N LEU A 236 21.18 -31.25 -21.65
CA LEU A 236 21.62 -32.19 -20.63
C LEU A 236 22.02 -33.51 -21.32
N ASP A 237 23.32 -33.76 -21.43
CA ASP A 237 23.85 -35.06 -21.85
C ASP A 237 23.64 -36.08 -20.72
N HIS A 238 22.60 -36.91 -20.86
CA HIS A 238 22.44 -38.16 -20.14
C HIS A 238 23.02 -39.31 -20.97
N THR A 239 24.28 -39.65 -20.77
CA THR A 239 24.83 -40.96 -21.16
C THR A 239 25.98 -41.36 -20.23
N LEU A 240 26.14 -42.67 -20.01
CA LEU A 240 27.03 -43.43 -19.09
C LEU A 240 26.24 -43.93 -17.85
N GLN A 241 25.98 -45.21 -17.62
CA GLN A 241 26.67 -46.44 -18.00
C GLN A 241 25.68 -47.60 -18.25
N ALA A 242 25.96 -48.36 -19.31
CA ALA A 242 25.70 -49.80 -19.34
C ALA A 242 27.02 -50.49 -19.00
N PHE A 243 27.03 -51.27 -17.91
CA PHE A 243 27.80 -52.49 -17.68
C PHE A 243 27.10 -53.26 -16.55
#